data_AF-X1LQG6-F1
#
_entry.id   AF-X1LQG6-F1
#
_cell.length_a   1.000
_cell.length_b   1.000
_cell.length_c   1.000
_cell.angle_alpha   90.00
_cell.angle_beta   90.00
_cell.angle_gamma   90.00
#
_symmetry.space_group_name_H-M   'P 1'
#
loop_
_entity.id
_entity.type
_entity.pdbx_description
1 polymer ?
#
loop_
_entity_poly.entity_id
_entity_poly.type
_entity_poly.pdbx_seq_one_letter_code
_entity_poly.pdbx_strand_id
1 'polypeptide(L)'
;MADKEQELIDELAAARDELERLKQEKEALTRELESGNATITELEQGVASKDIEIVILKQAVAESDRKLAELNESLAQAVAGYRAMVAEANPEVLDELITGDTIDAINESLENARALIDRVKQ
;
A
#
# COMPACT_ATOMS: atom_id res chain seq x y z
N MET A 1 -42.42 -24.18 -66.37
CA MET A 1 -42.71 -22.77 -65.99
C MET A 1 -43.20 -22.74 -64.55
N ALA A 2 -44.29 -23.46 -64.21
CA ALA A 2 -44.80 -23.55 -62.84
C ALA A 2 -43.81 -24.15 -61.80
N ASP A 3 -43.12 -25.26 -62.11
CA ASP A 3 -42.19 -25.88 -61.13
C ASP A 3 -41.03 -24.96 -60.74
N LYS A 4 -40.48 -24.23 -61.71
CA LYS A 4 -39.38 -23.27 -61.47
C LYS A 4 -39.85 -22.03 -60.72
N GLU A 5 -41.10 -21.62 -60.91
CA GLU A 5 -41.71 -20.53 -60.14
C GLU A 5 -41.95 -20.94 -58.69
N GLN A 6 -42.40 -22.17 -58.45
CA GLN A 6 -42.56 -22.72 -57.11
C GLN A 6 -41.22 -22.87 -56.37
N GLU A 7 -40.19 -23.38 -57.06
CA GLU A 7 -38.83 -23.49 -56.51
C GLU A 7 -38.27 -22.12 -56.08
N LEU A 8 -38.47 -21.09 -56.89
CA LEU A 8 -38.07 -19.71 -56.55
C LEU A 8 -38.86 -19.14 -55.35
N ILE A 9 -40.13 -19.51 -55.20
CA ILE A 9 -40.96 -19.12 -54.05
C ILE A 9 -40.42 -19.75 -52.77
N ASP A 10 -40.09 -21.03 -52.81
CA ASP A 10 -39.57 -21.77 -51.65
C ASP A 10 -38.17 -21.27 -51.25
N GLU A 11 -37.29 -21.00 -52.22
CA GLU A 11 -35.99 -20.37 -51.98
C GLU A 11 -36.12 -18.97 -51.37
N LEU A 12 -37.06 -18.16 -51.87
CA LEU A 12 -37.31 -16.81 -51.35
C LEU A 12 -37.86 -16.86 -49.92
N ALA A 13 -38.69 -17.85 -49.60
CA ALA A 13 -39.18 -18.07 -48.24
C ALA A 13 -38.02 -18.45 -47.29
N ALA A 14 -37.19 -19.41 -47.68
CA ALA A 14 -36.02 -19.82 -46.89
C ALA A 14 -35.03 -18.66 -46.67
N ALA A 15 -34.78 -17.85 -47.69
CA ALA A 15 -33.91 -16.67 -47.58
C ALA A 15 -34.48 -15.59 -46.65
N ARG A 16 -35.81 -15.44 -46.60
CA ARG A 16 -36.48 -14.52 -45.66
C ARG A 16 -36.36 -14.99 -44.22
N ASP A 17 -36.53 -16.28 -43.99
CA ASP A 17 -36.41 -16.86 -42.64
C ASP A 17 -34.98 -16.74 -42.11
N GLU A 18 -33.98 -16.99 -42.95
CA GLU A 18 -32.57 -16.82 -42.58
C GLU A 18 -32.22 -15.34 -42.34
N LEU A 19 -32.72 -14.42 -43.17
CA LEU A 19 -32.54 -12.99 -42.96
C LEU A 19 -33.13 -12.53 -41.62
N GLU A 20 -34.30 -13.05 -41.25
CA GLU A 20 -34.93 -12.73 -39.98
C GLU A 20 -34.14 -13.31 -38.79
N ARG A 21 -33.62 -14.53 -38.92
CA ARG A 21 -32.73 -15.14 -37.92
C ARG A 21 -31.46 -14.31 -37.71
N LEU A 22 -30.80 -13.89 -38.80
CA LEU A 22 -29.59 -13.07 -38.75
C LEU A 22 -29.84 -11.69 -38.15
N LYS A 23 -31.02 -11.09 -38.37
CA LYS A 23 -31.39 -9.83 -37.71
C LYS A 23 -31.51 -10.01 -36.20
N GLN A 24 -32.20 -11.06 -35.76
CA GLN A 24 -32.36 -11.34 -34.32
C GLN A 24 -31.00 -11.62 -33.65
N GLU A 25 -30.13 -12.37 -34.31
CA GLU A 25 -28.76 -12.63 -33.83
C GLU A 25 -27.95 -11.33 -33.75
N LYS A 26 -28.01 -10.48 -34.78
CA LYS A 26 -27.36 -9.17 -34.77
C LYS A 26 -27.86 -8.29 -33.63
N GLU A 27 -29.17 -8.26 -33.39
CA GLU A 27 -29.76 -7.49 -32.27
C GLU A 27 -29.29 -8.03 -30.92
N ALA A 28 -29.21 -9.34 -30.74
CA ALA A 28 -28.69 -9.97 -29.53
C ALA A 28 -27.22 -9.60 -29.29
N LEU A 29 -26.36 -9.74 -30.31
CA LEU A 29 -24.95 -9.37 -30.24
C LEU A 29 -24.75 -7.87 -29.96
N THR A 30 -25.61 -7.01 -30.52
CA THR A 30 -25.57 -5.57 -30.26
C THR A 30 -25.83 -5.28 -28.78
N ARG A 31 -26.84 -5.92 -28.19
CA ARG A 31 -27.15 -5.75 -26.75
C ARG A 31 -26.03 -6.29 -25.86
N GLU A 32 -25.43 -7.42 -26.22
CA GLU A 32 -24.28 -7.96 -25.48
C GLU A 32 -23.08 -7.01 -25.54
N LEU A 33 -22.80 -6.42 -26.70
CA LEU A 33 -21.72 -5.46 -26.86
C LEU A 33 -21.97 -4.17 -26.07
N GLU A 34 -23.21 -3.66 -26.07
CA GLU A 34 -23.60 -2.51 -25.26
C GLU A 34 -23.44 -2.80 -23.76
N SER A 35 -23.88 -3.97 -23.30
CA SER A 35 -23.69 -4.40 -21.92
C SER A 35 -22.21 -4.55 -21.55
N GLY A 36 -21.41 -5.15 -22.44
CA GLY A 36 -19.97 -5.29 -22.25
C GLY A 36 -19.26 -3.94 -22.14
N ASN A 37 -19.61 -2.98 -23.00
CA ASN A 37 -19.07 -1.63 -22.95
C ASN A 37 -19.43 -0.89 -21.66
N ALA A 38 -20.65 -1.08 -21.14
CA ALA A 38 -21.05 -0.53 -19.85
C ALA A 38 -20.18 -1.09 -18.71
N THR A 39 -19.98 -2.41 -18.66
CA THR A 39 -19.11 -3.05 -17.67
C THR A 39 -17.66 -2.59 -17.79
N ILE A 40 -17.12 -2.45 -19.01
CA ILE A 40 -15.75 -1.93 -19.22
C ILE A 40 -15.64 -0.52 -18.64
N THR A 41 -16.61 0.35 -18.91
CA THR A 41 -16.62 1.72 -18.40
C THR A 41 -16.62 1.76 -16.87
N GLU A 42 -17.42 0.91 -16.23
CA GLU A 42 -17.47 0.80 -14.76
C GLU A 42 -16.13 0.31 -14.19
N LEU A 43 -15.51 -0.68 -14.82
CA LEU A 43 -14.20 -1.20 -14.41
C LEU A 43 -13.10 -0.15 -14.56
N GLU A 44 -13.08 0.59 -15.67
CA GLU A 44 -12.12 1.68 -15.89
C GLU A 44 -12.24 2.78 -14.84
N GLN A 45 -13.47 3.18 -14.49
CA GLN A 45 -13.72 4.12 -13.39
C GLN A 45 -13.24 3.57 -12.05
N GLY A 46 -13.50 2.29 -11.78
CA GLY A 46 -13.04 1.60 -10.58
C GLY A 46 -11.51 1.56 -10.46
N VAL A 47 -10.81 1.28 -11.57
CA VAL A 47 -9.34 1.31 -11.63
C VAL A 47 -8.82 2.71 -11.38
N ALA A 48 -9.35 3.72 -12.06
CA ALA A 48 -8.93 5.11 -11.88
C ALA A 48 -9.12 5.58 -10.42
N SER A 49 -10.22 5.21 -9.78
CA SER A 49 -10.46 5.53 -8.37
C SER A 49 -9.44 4.85 -7.44
N LYS A 50 -9.08 3.59 -7.71
CA LYS A 50 -8.07 2.86 -6.93
C LYS A 50 -6.67 3.41 -7.14
N ASP A 51 -6.33 3.84 -8.34
CA ASP A 51 -5.04 4.47 -8.61
C ASP A 51 -4.86 5.77 -7.81
N ILE A 52 -5.92 6.58 -7.71
CA ILE A 52 -5.93 7.78 -6.85
C ILE A 52 -5.72 7.40 -5.38
N GLU A 53 -6.43 6.38 -4.88
CA GLU A 53 -6.28 5.90 -3.51
C GLU A 53 -4.84 5.42 -3.22
N ILE A 54 -4.24 4.69 -4.16
CA ILE A 54 -2.84 4.23 -4.06
C ILE A 54 -1.88 5.40 -3.96
N VAL A 55 -2.08 6.46 -4.75
CA VAL A 55 -1.23 7.67 -4.69
C VAL A 55 -1.32 8.33 -3.32
N ILE A 56 -2.54 8.48 -2.78
CA ILE A 56 -2.78 9.07 -1.45
C ILE A 56 -2.10 8.22 -0.36
N LEU A 57 -2.27 6.89 -0.40
CA LEU A 57 -1.66 5.99 0.57
C LEU A 57 -0.13 6.05 0.52
N LYS A 58 0.47 6.10 -0.68
CA LYS A 58 1.92 6.25 -0.83
C LYS A 58 2.43 7.54 -0.21
N GLN A 59 1.71 8.65 -0.38
CA GLN A 59 2.05 9.92 0.25
C GLN A 59 1.97 9.85 1.78
N ALA A 60 0.90 9.24 2.32
CA ALA A 60 0.73 9.08 3.76
C ALA A 60 1.83 8.20 4.39
N VAL A 61 2.26 7.13 3.70
CA VAL A 61 3.39 6.30 4.13
C VAL A 61 4.69 7.12 4.15
N ALA A 62 4.99 7.85 3.07
CA ALA A 62 6.20 8.68 3.01
C ALA A 62 6.24 9.76 4.11
N GLU A 63 5.10 10.37 4.43
CA GLU A 63 4.99 11.33 5.53
C GLU A 63 5.22 10.67 6.90
N SER A 64 4.66 9.46 7.08
CA SER A 64 4.82 8.69 8.32
C SER A 64 6.27 8.25 8.53
N ASP A 65 6.94 7.77 7.48
CA ASP A 65 8.35 7.39 7.51
C ASP A 65 9.25 8.58 7.88
N ARG A 66 8.95 9.77 7.33
CA ARG A 66 9.66 11.00 7.69
C ARG A 66 9.47 11.35 9.16
N LYS A 67 8.23 11.30 9.67
CA LYS A 67 7.94 11.57 11.09
C LYS A 67 8.64 10.57 12.01
N LEU A 68 8.68 9.29 11.63
CA LEU A 68 9.41 8.25 12.39
C LEU A 68 10.92 8.52 12.42
N ALA A 69 11.51 8.93 11.30
CA ALA A 69 12.92 9.31 11.25
C ALA A 69 13.21 10.52 12.16
N GLU A 70 12.39 11.57 12.10
CA GLU A 70 12.51 12.76 12.95
C GLU A 70 12.34 12.41 14.45
N LEU A 71 11.39 11.54 14.80
CA LEU A 71 11.20 11.05 16.16
C LEU A 71 12.39 10.22 16.66
N ASN A 72 12.93 9.33 15.83
CA ASN A 72 14.09 8.52 16.19
C ASN A 72 15.34 9.38 16.40
N GLU A 73 15.55 10.40 15.57
CA GLU A 73 16.64 11.36 15.75
C GLU A 73 16.47 12.14 17.06
N SER A 74 15.27 12.67 17.33
CA SER A 74 14.98 13.38 18.56
C SER A 74 15.17 12.51 19.80
N LEU A 75 14.74 11.24 19.75
CA LEU A 75 14.95 10.28 20.83
C LEU A 75 16.44 10.00 21.06
N ALA A 76 17.22 9.79 20.00
CA ALA A 76 18.66 9.57 20.10
C ALA A 76 19.37 10.79 20.73
N GLN A 77 19.00 12.00 20.31
CA GLN A 77 19.51 13.24 20.91
C GLN A 77 19.13 13.37 22.38
N ALA A 78 17.88 13.04 22.75
CA ALA A 78 17.42 13.09 24.14
C ALA A 78 18.17 12.07 25.02
N VAL A 79 18.38 10.85 24.54
CA VAL A 79 19.16 9.82 25.26
C VAL A 79 20.62 10.24 25.41
N ALA A 80 21.24 10.80 24.37
CA ALA A 80 22.61 11.31 24.45
C ALA A 80 22.73 12.47 25.44
N GLY A 81 21.77 13.39 25.43
CA GLY A 81 21.68 14.48 26.41
C GLY A 81 21.51 13.97 27.84
N TYR A 82 20.65 12.98 28.04
CA TYR A 82 20.49 12.32 29.34
C TYR A 82 21.79 11.68 29.82
N ARG A 83 22.50 10.95 28.95
CA ARG A 83 23.80 10.36 29.29
C ARG A 83 24.81 11.41 29.74
N ALA A 84 24.89 12.53 29.03
CA ALA A 84 25.79 13.63 29.38
C ALA A 84 25.44 14.24 30.75
N MET A 85 24.16 14.45 31.04
CA MET A 85 23.71 14.92 32.36
C MET A 85 24.06 13.93 33.48
N VAL A 86 23.91 12.63 33.21
CA VAL A 86 24.28 11.58 34.16
C VAL A 86 25.78 11.59 34.41
N ALA A 87 26.62 11.71 33.38
CA ALA A 87 28.07 11.83 33.54
C ALA A 87 28.47 13.07 34.34
N GLU A 88 27.88 14.23 34.05
CA GLU A 88 28.14 15.47 34.79
C GLU A 88 27.75 15.37 36.28
N ALA A 89 26.65 14.69 36.58
CA ALA A 89 26.19 14.47 37.95
C ALA A 89 27.04 13.44 38.74
N ASN A 90 27.96 12.73 38.08
CA ASN A 90 28.73 11.63 38.64
C ASN A 90 30.24 11.77 38.34
N PRO A 91 30.91 12.83 38.80
CA PRO A 91 32.30 13.12 38.45
C PRO A 91 33.31 12.08 38.95
N GLU A 92 32.94 11.25 39.94
CA GLU A 92 33.76 10.14 40.42
C GLU A 92 33.73 8.91 39.50
N VAL A 93 32.76 8.84 38.58
CA VAL A 93 32.61 7.78 37.59
C VAL A 93 33.23 8.24 36.27
N LEU A 94 34.06 7.38 35.67
CA LEU A 94 34.62 7.65 34.34
C LEU A 94 33.51 7.65 33.28
N ASP A 95 33.50 8.64 32.39
CA ASP A 95 32.48 8.80 31.34
C ASP A 95 32.39 7.56 30.45
N GLU A 96 33.52 6.88 30.20
CA GLU A 96 33.57 5.65 29.40
C GLU A 96 32.82 4.46 30.04
N LEU A 97 32.51 4.53 31.33
CA LEU A 97 31.74 3.49 32.04
C LEU A 97 30.23 3.74 31.97
N ILE A 98 29.79 4.93 31.60
CA ILE A 98 28.37 5.29 31.46
C ILE A 98 27.99 5.08 30.00
N THR A 99 27.39 3.94 29.69
CA THR A 99 27.17 3.45 28.32
C THR A 99 25.71 3.08 28.07
N GLY A 100 25.31 2.99 26.80
CA GLY A 100 23.98 2.55 26.39
C GLY A 100 23.23 3.56 25.53
N ASP A 101 22.29 3.01 24.74
CA ASP A 101 21.43 3.74 23.80
C ASP A 101 19.98 3.86 24.31
N THR A 102 19.74 3.46 25.56
CA THR A 102 18.47 3.66 26.28
C THR A 102 18.73 4.19 27.67
N ILE A 103 17.74 4.85 28.26
CA ILE A 103 17.81 5.35 29.64
C ILE A 103 18.11 4.20 30.62
N ASP A 104 17.45 3.05 30.45
CA ASP A 104 17.63 1.89 31.32
C ASP A 104 19.06 1.34 31.23
N ALA A 105 19.63 1.21 30.03
CA ALA A 105 21.01 0.76 29.84
C ALA A 105 22.02 1.74 30.46
N ILE A 106 21.78 3.05 30.32
CA ILE A 106 22.60 4.08 30.95
C ILE A 106 22.56 3.94 32.47
N ASN A 107 21.37 3.78 33.06
CA ASN A 107 21.21 3.62 34.50
C ASN A 107 21.90 2.37 35.03
N GLU A 108 21.73 1.24 34.34
CA GLU A 108 22.38 -0.02 34.70
C GLU A 108 23.91 0.09 34.62
N SER A 109 24.44 0.73 33.57
CA SER A 109 25.88 0.95 33.42
C SER A 109 26.46 1.81 34.55
N LEU A 110 25.75 2.87 34.95
CA LEU A 110 26.14 3.74 36.06
C LEU A 110 26.16 2.98 37.38
N GLU A 111 25.13 2.17 37.66
CA GLU A 111 25.06 1.37 38.88
C GLU A 111 26.25 0.40 38.97
N ASN A 112 26.54 -0.29 37.87
CA ASN A 112 27.68 -1.19 37.77
C ASN A 112 29.02 -0.46 37.95
N ALA A 113 29.17 0.72 37.36
CA ALA A 113 30.38 1.53 37.49
C ALA A 113 30.63 1.99 38.93
N ARG A 114 29.57 2.45 39.62
CA ARG A 114 29.64 2.82 41.04
C ARG A 114 30.01 1.63 41.92
N ALA A 115 29.40 0.46 41.69
CA ALA A 115 29.72 -0.75 42.44
C ALA A 115 31.19 -1.19 42.27
N LEU A 116 31.77 -1.01 41.08
CA LEU A 116 33.20 -1.26 40.83
C LEU A 116 34.09 -0.30 41.62
N ILE A 117 33.75 0.99 41.63
CA ILE A 117 34.51 2.01 42.35
C ILE A 117 34.49 1.74 43.86
N ASP A 118 33.33 1.42 44.41
CA ASP A 118 33.19 1.10 45.84
C ASP A 118 34.01 -0.13 46.23
N ARG A 119 34.09 -1.15 45.35
CA ARG A 119 34.93 -2.33 45.56
C ARG A 119 36.43 -2.02 45.53
N VAL A 120 36.87 -1.08 44.70
CA VAL A 120 38.29 -0.68 44.60
C VAL A 120 38.71 0.21 45.77
N LYS A 121 37.77 0.94 46.38
CA LYS A 121 38.03 1.82 47.54
C LYS A 121 38.08 1.07 48.89
N GLN A 122 37.58 -0.16 48.96
CA GLN A 122 37.65 -1.04 50.13
C GLN A 122 39.02 -1.72 50.24
#